data_AF-A0A5N5D7F5-F1
#
_entry.id   AF-A0A5N5D7F5-F1
#
_cell.length_a   1.000
_cell.length_b   1.000
_cell.length_c   1.000
_cell.angle_alpha   90.00
_cell.angle_beta   90.00
_cell.angle_gamma   90.00
#
_symmetry.space_group_name_H-M   'P 1'
#
loop_
_entity.id
_entity.type
_entity.pdbx_description
1 polymer ?
#
loop_
_entity_poly.entity_id
_entity_poly.type
_entity_poly.pdbx_seq_one_letter_code
_entity_poly.pdbx_strand_id
1 'polypeptide(L)'
;MPTNLEGGLRRSPHATPLKRELGRWQIFMITISTIIGIGFITRGGEILAFGGPATVLLSFAFVGLVAVAVMEGISEMVVTWPISNPMVEFVRRFVDRDFAVVVCVAYWYTWAITFAALISTAGGIVKYWNDSRVAETLVYVLCPLLVFFINFNTVRASGLQPSNHRSIC
;
A
#
# COMPACT_ATOMS: atom_id res chain seq x y z
N MET A 1 -11.61 35.44 29.86
CA MET A 1 -12.71 34.45 29.84
C MET A 1 -12.33 33.34 28.87
N PRO A 2 -12.09 32.10 29.33
CA PRO A 2 -11.93 30.97 28.41
C PRO A 2 -13.32 30.51 27.92
N THR A 3 -13.55 30.65 26.62
CA THR A 3 -14.78 30.25 25.95
C THR A 3 -14.67 28.77 25.58
N ASN A 4 -15.51 27.96 26.23
CA ASN A 4 -15.76 26.56 25.93
C ASN A 4 -16.11 26.37 24.44
N LEU A 5 -15.26 25.64 23.70
CA LEU A 5 -15.52 25.17 22.34
C LEU A 5 -15.46 23.63 22.27
N GLU A 6 -16.15 22.95 23.18
CA GLU A 6 -16.49 21.53 23.04
C GLU A 6 -17.73 21.35 22.14
N GLY A 7 -17.65 21.93 20.94
CA GLY A 7 -18.66 21.84 19.91
C GLY A 7 -18.57 20.54 19.12
N GLY A 8 -19.20 19.48 19.64
CA GLY A 8 -19.93 18.50 18.84
C GLY A 8 -19.22 17.83 17.65
N LEU A 9 -18.20 17.02 17.90
CA LEU A 9 -17.87 15.92 16.98
C LEU A 9 -19.00 14.87 17.07
N ARG A 10 -20.01 15.01 16.20
CA ARG A 10 -20.97 13.94 15.92
C ARG A 10 -20.20 12.71 15.42
N ARG A 11 -19.87 11.80 16.33
CA ARG A 11 -19.44 10.45 15.98
C ARG A 11 -20.60 9.81 15.22
N SER A 12 -20.44 9.59 13.92
CA SER A 12 -21.40 8.78 13.15
C SER A 12 -21.60 7.44 13.87
N PRO A 13 -22.85 7.01 14.16
CA PRO A 13 -23.13 5.84 15.00
C PRO A 13 -22.82 4.47 14.37
N HIS A 14 -22.00 4.44 13.30
CA HIS A 14 -21.54 3.21 12.65
C HIS A 14 -20.02 3.10 12.51
N ALA A 15 -19.24 3.95 13.17
CA ALA A 15 -17.80 3.74 13.26
C ALA A 15 -17.53 2.67 14.33
N THR A 16 -17.52 1.40 13.93
CA THR A 16 -16.91 0.32 14.72
C THR A 16 -15.53 0.83 15.16
N PRO A 17 -15.20 0.84 16.47
CA PRO A 17 -13.88 1.30 16.90
C PRO A 17 -12.84 0.40 16.24
N LEU A 18 -12.13 0.96 15.24
CA LEU A 18 -11.00 0.30 14.60
C LEU A 18 -10.01 -0.01 15.71
N LYS A 19 -9.86 -1.30 16.03
CA LYS A 19 -8.79 -1.71 16.95
C LYS A 19 -7.48 -1.27 16.33
N ARG A 20 -6.81 -0.31 16.97
CA ARG A 20 -5.46 0.12 16.59
C ARG A 20 -4.48 -0.98 17.01
N GLU A 21 -4.42 -2.06 16.25
CA GLU A 21 -3.61 -3.24 16.57
C GLU A 21 -2.16 -3.15 16.08
N LEU A 22 -1.79 -2.13 15.29
CA LEU A 22 -0.42 -1.97 14.79
C LEU A 22 0.36 -0.91 15.58
N GLY A 23 1.48 -1.33 16.18
CA GLY A 23 2.43 -0.46 16.85
C GLY A 23 3.21 0.41 15.86
N ARG A 24 3.70 1.57 16.33
CA ARG A 24 4.47 2.54 15.52
C ARG A 24 5.64 1.89 14.78
N TRP A 25 6.37 1.00 15.43
CA TRP A 25 7.50 0.28 14.83
C TRP A 25 7.08 -0.72 13.76
N GLN A 26 5.94 -1.40 13.92
CA GLN A 26 5.42 -2.31 12.90
C GLN A 26 5.05 -1.54 11.64
N ILE A 27 4.40 -0.39 11.80
CA ILE A 27 4.05 0.51 10.69
C ILE A 27 5.31 1.00 9.99
N PHE A 28 6.33 1.40 10.74
CA PHE A 28 7.61 1.85 10.19
C PHE A 28 8.31 0.76 9.37
N MET A 29 8.32 -0.48 9.86
CA MET A 29 8.91 -1.62 9.13
C MET A 29 8.17 -1.92 7.83
N ILE A 30 6.83 -1.83 7.84
CA ILE A 30 6.02 -1.99 6.62
C ILE A 30 6.39 -0.90 5.59
N THR A 31 6.50 0.35 6.02
CA THR A 31 6.88 1.47 5.14
C THR A 31 8.27 1.27 4.53
N ILE A 32 9.29 0.88 5.32
CA ILE A 32 10.63 0.63 4.81
C ILE A 32 10.64 -0.48 3.74
N SER A 33 9.95 -1.59 4.02
CA SER A 33 9.90 -2.71 3.08
C SER A 33 9.26 -2.31 1.75
N THR A 34 8.26 -1.41 1.79
CA THR A 34 7.56 -0.92 0.61
C THR A 34 8.43 0.03 -0.23
N ILE A 35 9.18 0.93 0.43
CA ILE A 35 10.03 1.91 -0.25
C ILE A 35 11.22 1.26 -0.95
N ILE A 36 11.87 0.28 -0.30
CA ILE A 36 13.01 -0.43 -0.89
C ILE A 36 12.53 -1.31 -2.05
N GLY A 37 11.49 -2.12 -1.80
CA GLY A 37 10.85 -2.96 -2.81
C GLY A 37 11.76 -3.97 -3.51
N ILE A 38 11.15 -4.98 -4.15
CA ILE A 38 11.92 -5.94 -4.95
C ILE A 38 12.38 -5.35 -6.29
N GLY A 39 11.68 -4.33 -6.80
CA GLY A 39 11.98 -3.69 -8.07
C GLY A 39 13.36 -3.03 -8.11
N PHE A 40 13.80 -2.44 -6.98
CA PHE A 40 15.15 -1.89 -6.85
C PHE A 40 16.22 -2.98 -7.00
N ILE A 41 16.00 -4.14 -6.38
CA ILE A 41 16.95 -5.26 -6.38
C ILE A 41 17.06 -5.86 -7.79
N THR A 42 15.93 -6.05 -8.47
CA THR A 42 15.91 -6.66 -9.80
C THR A 42 16.42 -5.73 -10.89
N ARG A 43 16.10 -4.43 -10.82
CA ARG A 43 16.44 -3.47 -11.89
C ARG A 43 17.65 -2.58 -11.60
N GLY A 44 18.15 -2.57 -10.36
CA GLY A 44 19.23 -1.67 -9.96
C GLY A 44 20.51 -1.85 -10.79
N GLY A 45 20.87 -3.11 -11.10
CA GLY A 45 22.04 -3.42 -11.92
C GLY A 45 21.91 -2.96 -13.37
N GLU A 46 20.73 -3.13 -13.97
CA GLU A 46 20.45 -2.70 -15.35
C GLU A 46 20.52 -1.18 -15.46
N ILE A 47 19.88 -0.45 -14.54
CA ILE A 47 19.84 1.01 -14.54
C ILE A 47 21.26 1.60 -14.43
N LEU A 48 22.13 0.97 -13.63
CA LEU A 48 23.53 1.39 -13.49
C LEU A 48 24.35 1.10 -14.76
N ALA A 49 24.13 -0.06 -15.40
CA ALA A 49 24.81 -0.43 -16.64
C ALA A 49 24.42 0.47 -17.82
N PHE A 50 23.15 0.87 -17.91
CA PHE A 50 22.67 1.73 -19.01
C PHE A 50 23.02 3.21 -18.83
N GLY A 51 22.88 3.76 -17.61
CA GLY A 51 22.97 5.20 -17.37
C GLY A 51 24.31 5.70 -16.85
N GLY A 52 25.15 4.84 -16.28
CA GLY A 52 26.32 5.25 -15.49
C GLY A 52 25.95 5.88 -14.14
N PRO A 53 26.88 5.93 -13.17
CA PRO A 53 26.57 6.21 -11.76
C PRO A 53 25.98 7.61 -11.50
N ALA A 54 26.37 8.62 -12.29
CA ALA A 54 25.92 10.00 -12.10
C ALA A 54 24.44 10.20 -12.46
N THR A 55 23.97 9.56 -13.54
CA THR A 55 22.58 9.73 -14.01
C THR A 55 21.59 9.00 -13.10
N VAL A 56 22.00 7.86 -12.52
CA VAL A 56 21.20 7.12 -11.55
C VAL A 56 20.93 7.96 -10.31
N LEU A 57 21.96 8.56 -9.72
CA LEU A 57 21.82 9.43 -8.54
C LEU A 57 20.91 10.63 -8.82
N LEU A 58 21.10 11.30 -9.97
CA LEU A 58 20.28 12.44 -10.35
C LEU A 58 18.80 12.05 -10.54
N SER A 59 18.54 10.91 -11.18
CA SER A 59 17.18 10.41 -11.43
C SER A 59 16.47 10.06 -10.12
N PHE A 60 17.14 9.37 -9.20
CA PHE A 60 16.58 9.04 -7.89
C PHE A 60 16.32 10.29 -7.04
N ALA A 61 17.24 11.26 -7.04
CA ALA A 61 17.06 12.51 -6.31
C ALA A 61 15.87 13.33 -6.84
N PHE A 62 15.74 13.41 -8.17
CA PHE A 62 14.66 14.16 -8.81
C PHE A 62 13.28 13.53 -8.54
N VAL A 63 13.14 12.22 -8.76
CA VAL A 63 11.88 11.50 -8.49
C VAL A 63 11.55 11.52 -7.00
N GLY A 64 12.56 11.38 -6.14
CA GLY A 64 12.41 11.49 -4.68
C GLY A 64 11.87 12.85 -4.24
N LEU A 65 12.38 13.95 -4.82
CA LEU A 65 11.90 15.30 -4.52
C LEU A 65 10.42 15.49 -4.89
N VAL A 66 10.02 15.00 -6.06
CA VAL A 66 8.61 15.04 -6.50
C VAL A 66 7.73 14.22 -5.56
N ALA A 67 8.18 13.02 -5.16
CA ALA A 67 7.43 12.16 -4.25
C ALA A 67 7.26 12.80 -2.86
N VAL A 68 8.29 13.45 -2.31
CA VAL A 68 8.21 14.17 -1.04
C VAL A 68 7.21 15.32 -1.13
N ALA A 69 7.26 16.13 -2.20
CA ALA A 69 6.33 17.24 -2.39
C ALA A 69 4.86 16.77 -2.43
N VAL A 70 4.59 15.64 -3.10
CA VAL A 70 3.24 15.04 -3.13
C VAL A 70 2.82 14.50 -1.75
N MET A 71 3.73 13.81 -1.05
CA MET A 71 3.44 13.22 0.26
C MET A 71 3.19 14.26 1.35
N GLU A 72 3.87 15.40 1.32
CA GLU A 72 3.60 16.53 2.23
C GLU A 72 2.16 17.07 2.02
N GLY A 73 1.76 17.27 0.76
CA GLY A 73 0.40 17.72 0.44
C GLY A 73 -0.69 16.75 0.91
N ILE A 74 -0.46 15.43 0.76
CA ILE A 74 -1.39 14.43 1.27
C ILE A 74 -1.38 14.42 2.81
N SER A 75 -0.22 14.61 3.44
CA SER A 75 -0.06 14.58 4.89
C SER A 75 -0.85 15.69 5.58
N GLU A 76 -0.83 16.91 5.03
CA GLU A 76 -1.64 18.02 5.55
C GLU A 76 -3.15 17.72 5.49
N MET A 77 -3.62 17.09 4.41
CA MET A 77 -5.01 16.66 4.26
C MET A 77 -5.39 15.58 5.29
N VAL A 78 -4.50 14.63 5.55
CA VAL A 78 -4.71 13.55 6.55
C VAL A 78 -4.79 14.08 7.98
N VAL A 79 -3.93 15.04 8.34
CA VAL A 79 -3.95 15.66 9.68
C VAL A 79 -5.24 16.45 9.90
N THR A 80 -5.71 17.13 8.86
CA THR A 80 -6.92 17.95 8.94
C THR A 80 -8.18 17.09 9.04
N TRP A 81 -8.30 16.03 8.23
CA TRP A 81 -9.48 15.16 8.16
C TRP A 81 -9.11 13.67 8.22
N PRO A 82 -9.07 13.07 9.44
CA PRO A 82 -8.76 11.66 9.59
C PRO A 82 -9.99 10.79 9.28
N ILE A 83 -10.00 10.21 8.09
CA ILE A 83 -11.05 9.30 7.61
C ILE A 83 -10.50 7.90 7.31
N SER A 84 -11.33 6.87 7.51
CA SER A 84 -11.03 5.51 7.11
C SER A 84 -11.07 5.42 5.57
N ASN A 85 -9.95 5.03 4.94
CA ASN A 85 -9.73 5.07 3.49
C ASN A 85 -9.58 6.51 2.91
N PRO A 86 -8.45 7.18 3.19
CA PRO A 86 -8.27 8.59 2.82
C PRO A 86 -8.15 8.82 1.30
N MET A 87 -7.51 7.93 0.54
CA MET A 87 -7.11 8.23 -0.85
C MET A 87 -8.29 8.47 -1.79
N VAL A 88 -9.29 7.60 -1.79
CA VAL A 88 -10.45 7.72 -2.70
C VAL A 88 -11.43 8.80 -2.20
N GLU A 89 -11.58 8.91 -0.89
CA GLU A 89 -12.56 9.81 -0.29
C GLU A 89 -12.09 11.28 -0.33
N PHE A 90 -10.77 11.54 -0.29
CA PHE A 90 -10.23 12.87 -0.57
C PHE A 90 -10.55 13.32 -2.00
N VAL A 91 -10.34 12.46 -2.99
CA VAL A 91 -10.66 12.80 -4.39
C VAL A 91 -12.15 13.06 -4.58
N ARG A 92 -12.99 12.22 -3.96
CA ARG A 92 -14.45 12.38 -3.98
C ARG A 92 -14.92 13.69 -3.37
N ARG A 93 -14.21 14.18 -2.36
CA ARG A 93 -14.61 15.39 -1.64
C ARG A 93 -14.07 16.68 -2.26
N PHE A 94 -12.84 16.67 -2.76
CA PHE A 94 -12.14 17.88 -3.23
C PHE A 94 -12.22 18.09 -4.75
N VAL A 95 -12.41 17.04 -5.55
CA VAL A 95 -12.42 17.14 -7.01
C VAL A 95 -13.84 16.95 -7.55
N ASP A 96 -14.29 15.70 -7.62
CA ASP A 96 -15.63 15.34 -8.07
C ASP A 96 -15.91 13.87 -7.76
N ARG A 97 -17.19 13.49 -7.70
CA ARG A 97 -17.60 12.10 -7.46
C ARG A 97 -17.26 11.18 -8.63
N ASP A 98 -17.43 11.64 -9.87
CA ASP A 98 -17.19 10.83 -11.06
C ASP A 98 -15.68 10.62 -11.25
N PHE A 99 -14.88 11.65 -10.97
CA PHE A 99 -13.42 11.54 -10.99
C PHE A 99 -12.90 10.57 -9.91
N ALA A 100 -13.54 10.51 -8.74
CA ALA A 100 -13.18 9.54 -7.70
C ALA A 100 -13.37 8.08 -8.13
N VAL A 101 -14.37 7.78 -8.98
CA VAL A 101 -14.56 6.44 -9.54
C VAL A 101 -13.39 6.09 -10.46
N VAL A 102 -12.97 7.02 -11.32
CA VAL A 102 -11.83 6.83 -12.22
C VAL A 102 -10.54 6.58 -11.44
N VAL A 103 -10.26 7.40 -10.43
CA VAL A 103 -9.07 7.23 -9.59
C VAL A 103 -9.11 5.90 -8.81
N CYS A 104 -10.28 5.47 -8.35
CA CYS A 104 -10.44 4.17 -7.70
C CYS A 104 -10.04 3.01 -8.64
N VAL A 105 -10.51 3.04 -9.89
CA VAL A 105 -10.17 2.02 -10.90
C VAL A 105 -8.68 2.08 -11.27
N ALA A 106 -8.12 3.27 -11.46
CA ALA A 106 -6.69 3.44 -11.75
C ALA A 106 -5.80 2.95 -10.59
N TYR A 107 -6.23 3.20 -9.35
CA TYR A 107 -5.54 2.72 -8.15
C TYR A 107 -5.57 1.19 -8.07
N TRP A 108 -6.74 0.57 -8.27
CA TRP A 108 -6.86 -0.89 -8.34
C TRP A 108 -5.98 -1.49 -9.44
N TYR A 109 -5.97 -0.88 -10.63
CA TYR A 109 -5.16 -1.33 -11.76
C TYR A 109 -3.65 -1.26 -11.46
N THR A 110 -3.21 -0.21 -10.76
CA THR A 110 -1.81 -0.06 -10.34
C THR A 110 -1.37 -1.21 -9.43
N TRP A 111 -2.20 -1.60 -8.46
CA TRP A 111 -1.91 -2.75 -7.59
C TRP A 111 -1.99 -4.08 -8.33
N ALA A 112 -2.91 -4.23 -9.30
CA ALA A 112 -3.01 -5.43 -10.12
C ALA A 112 -1.75 -5.66 -10.98
N ILE A 113 -1.24 -4.61 -11.65
CA ILE A 113 0.02 -4.70 -12.41
C ILE A 113 1.19 -4.99 -11.48
N THR A 114 1.25 -4.32 -10.31
CA THR A 114 2.32 -4.54 -9.34
C THR A 114 2.37 -6.00 -8.90
N PHE A 115 1.20 -6.62 -8.62
CA PHE A 115 1.12 -8.03 -8.30
C PHE A 115 1.64 -8.93 -9.44
N ALA A 116 1.23 -8.65 -10.68
CA ALA A 116 1.73 -9.39 -11.85
C ALA A 116 3.27 -9.24 -12.03
N ALA A 117 3.80 -8.04 -11.78
CA ALA A 117 5.23 -7.76 -11.83
C ALA A 117 6.02 -8.49 -10.73
N LEU A 118 5.45 -8.62 -9.53
CA LEU A 118 6.05 -9.39 -8.43
C LEU A 118 6.15 -10.88 -8.78
N ILE A 119 5.11 -11.46 -9.37
CA ILE A 119 5.12 -12.88 -9.80
C ILE A 119 6.15 -13.08 -10.92
N SER A 120 6.20 -12.16 -11.90
CA SER A 120 7.17 -12.21 -13.00
C SER A 120 8.61 -12.15 -12.50
N THR A 121 8.86 -11.26 -11.53
CA THR A 121 10.17 -11.15 -10.87
C THR A 121 10.52 -12.43 -10.10
N ALA A 122 9.57 -13.03 -9.37
CA ALA A 122 9.79 -14.27 -8.64
C ALA A 122 10.16 -15.44 -9.58
N GLY A 123 9.48 -15.56 -10.73
CA GLY A 123 9.84 -16.54 -11.76
C GLY A 123 11.24 -16.32 -12.32
N GLY A 124 11.60 -15.06 -12.60
CA GLY A 124 12.94 -14.69 -13.07
C GLY A 124 14.07 -15.05 -12.09
N ILE A 125 13.84 -14.89 -10.78
CA ILE A 125 14.82 -15.28 -9.75
C ILE A 125 15.03 -16.79 -9.74
N VAL A 126 13.97 -17.60 -9.85
CA VAL A 126 14.12 -19.07 -9.86
C VAL A 126 14.85 -19.53 -11.13
N LYS A 127 14.54 -18.92 -12.27
CA LYS A 127 15.27 -19.16 -13.52
C LYS A 127 16.77 -18.84 -13.41
N TYR A 128 17.13 -17.79 -12.68
CA TYR A 128 18.54 -17.43 -12.47
C TYR A 128 19.33 -18.53 -11.75
N TRP A 129 18.72 -19.24 -10.80
CA TRP A 129 19.38 -20.32 -10.05
C TRP A 129 19.19 -21.72 -10.65
N ASN A 130 18.10 -21.95 -11.37
CA ASN A 130 17.78 -23.24 -11.98
C ASN A 130 17.08 -23.02 -13.34
N ASP A 131 17.75 -23.39 -14.43
CA ASP A 131 17.22 -23.21 -15.81
C ASP A 131 16.14 -24.25 -16.21
N SER A 132 15.62 -24.98 -15.22
CA SER A 132 14.51 -25.91 -15.44
C SER A 132 13.19 -25.15 -15.62
N ARG A 133 12.61 -25.24 -16.84
CA ARG A 133 11.28 -24.69 -17.17
C ARG A 133 10.16 -25.18 -16.25
N VAL A 134 10.32 -26.36 -15.66
CA VAL A 134 9.34 -26.92 -14.71
C VAL A 134 9.36 -26.12 -13.40
N ALA A 135 10.54 -25.77 -12.88
CA ALA A 135 10.67 -24.97 -11.66
C ALA A 135 10.14 -23.55 -11.85
N GLU A 136 10.39 -22.95 -13.01
CA GLU A 136 9.84 -21.64 -13.38
C GLU A 136 8.30 -21.67 -13.45
N THR A 137 7.72 -22.65 -14.14
CA THR A 137 6.25 -22.80 -14.27
C THR A 137 5.59 -23.03 -12.91
N LEU A 138 6.25 -23.80 -12.03
CA LEU A 138 5.76 -24.03 -10.67
C LEU A 138 5.63 -22.73 -9.88
N VAL A 139 6.57 -21.80 -9.99
CA VAL A 139 6.51 -20.51 -9.28
C VAL A 139 5.35 -19.65 -9.80
N TYR A 140 5.17 -19.58 -11.11
CA TYR A 140 4.09 -18.81 -11.73
C TYR A 140 2.69 -19.28 -11.31
N VAL A 141 2.52 -20.56 -11.04
CA VAL A 141 1.23 -21.14 -10.63
C VAL A 141 1.09 -21.19 -9.11
N LEU A 142 2.13 -21.64 -8.40
CA LEU A 142 2.08 -21.87 -6.95
C LEU A 142 2.02 -20.56 -6.15
N CYS A 143 2.80 -19.54 -6.51
CA CYS A 143 2.82 -18.27 -5.77
C CYS A 143 1.46 -17.56 -5.73
N PRO A 144 0.76 -17.31 -6.86
CA PRO A 144 -0.56 -16.70 -6.82
C PRO A 144 -1.61 -17.58 -6.13
N LEU A 145 -1.54 -18.91 -6.28
CA LEU A 145 -2.45 -19.83 -5.59
C LEU A 145 -2.29 -19.77 -4.07
N LEU A 146 -1.05 -19.72 -3.57
CA LEU A 146 -0.76 -19.56 -2.14
C LEU A 146 -1.29 -18.22 -1.61
N VAL A 147 -1.03 -17.13 -2.33
CA VAL A 147 -1.55 -15.81 -1.95
C VAL A 147 -3.08 -15.81 -1.92
N PHE A 148 -3.72 -16.39 -2.93
CA PHE A 148 -5.18 -16.53 -2.97
C PHE A 148 -5.72 -17.32 -1.78
N PHE A 149 -5.09 -18.45 -1.45
CA PHE A 149 -5.49 -19.30 -0.33
C PHE A 149 -5.33 -18.58 1.02
N ILE A 150 -4.21 -17.87 1.24
CA ILE A 150 -3.98 -17.09 2.46
C ILE A 150 -5.02 -15.96 2.58
N ASN A 151 -5.30 -15.24 1.49
CA ASN A 151 -6.29 -14.17 1.50
C ASN A 151 -7.69 -14.71 1.80
N PHE A 152 -8.09 -15.81 1.19
CA PHE A 152 -9.41 -16.42 1.42
C PHE A 152 -9.58 -16.88 2.88
N ASN A 153 -8.57 -17.53 3.45
CA ASN A 153 -8.60 -17.97 4.84
C ASN A 153 -8.60 -16.79 5.83
N THR A 154 -7.85 -15.72 5.53
CA THR A 154 -7.85 -14.49 6.35
C THR A 154 -9.20 -13.82 6.35
N VAL A 155 -9.82 -13.64 5.16
CA VAL A 155 -11.16 -13.05 5.05
C VAL A 155 -12.19 -13.85 5.83
N ARG A 156 -12.12 -15.19 5.76
CA ARG A 156 -12.99 -16.07 6.54
C ARG A 156 -12.77 -15.93 8.05
N ALA A 157 -11.52 -15.80 8.50
CA ALA A 157 -11.20 -15.58 9.90
C ALA A 157 -11.68 -14.20 10.41
N SER A 158 -11.54 -13.15 9.59
CA SER A 158 -11.99 -11.80 9.92
C SER A 158 -13.52 -11.66 9.91
N GLY A 159 -14.23 -12.45 9.09
CA GLY A 159 -15.69 -12.48 9.06
C GLY A 159 -16.34 -13.19 10.26
N LEU A 160 -15.56 -13.89 11.08
CA LEU A 160 -16.06 -14.69 12.21
C LEU A 160 -15.85 -14.03 13.58
N GLN A 161 -15.26 -12.83 13.67
CA GLN A 161 -15.15 -12.13 14.96
C GLN A 161 -16.55 -11.68 15.42
N PRO A 162 -17.16 -12.31 16.45
CA PRO A 162 -18.34 -11.77 17.07
C PRO A 162 -17.88 -10.50 17.78
N SER A 163 -18.62 -9.40 17.61
CA SER A 163 -18.42 -8.17 18.38
C SER A 163 -18.74 -8.44 19.85
N ASN A 164 -17.82 -9.08 20.58
CA ASN A 164 -17.91 -9.25 22.02
C ASN A 164 -17.54 -7.90 22.66
N HIS A 165 -18.51 -6.99 22.63
CA HIS A 165 -18.55 -5.84 23.52
C HIS A 165 -18.67 -6.36 24.95
N ARG A 166 -17.55 -6.43 25.66
CA ARG A 166 -17.55 -6.41 27.11
C ARG A 166 -16.39 -5.56 27.63
N SER A 167 -16.77 -4.42 28.19
CA SER A 167 -16.20 -3.78 29.38
C SER A 167 -14.69 -3.60 29.44
N ILE A 168 -14.23 -2.36 29.25
CA ILE A 168 -13.30 -1.72 30.19
C ILE A 168 -13.77 -0.26 30.37
N CYS A 169 -14.26 0.02 31.57
CA CYS A 169 -14.41 1.36 32.14
C CYS A 169 -13.03 1.97 32.40
#